data_AF-A0A968C0U4-F1
#
_entry.id   AF-A0A968C0U4-F1
#
_cell.length_a   1.000
_cell.length_b   1.000
_cell.length_c   1.000
_cell.angle_alpha   90.00
_cell.angle_beta   90.00
_cell.angle_gamma   90.00
#
_symmetry.space_group_name_H-M   'P 1'
#
loop_
_entity.id
_entity.type
_entity.pdbx_description
1 polymer ?
#
loop_
_entity_poly.entity_id
_entity_poly.type
_entity_poly.pdbx_seq_one_letter_code
_entity_poly.pdbx_strand_id
1 'polypeptide(L)' 'GDEVVAEFRGSHSVTYDFVSHYRAARQRFDYTWEERWVRDQGYARIIPEAIAGLLSKLEMSIDEVDKIVYPCFIKREHAR' A
#
# COMPACT_ATOMS: atom_id res chain seq x y z
N GLY A 1 -9.11 -10.43 31.95
CA GLY A 1 -8.60 -9.45 30.98
C GLY A 1 -8.94 -9.94 29.61
N ASP A 2 -10.25 -10.05 29.32
CA ASP A 2 -10.79 -11.08 28.41
C ASP A 2 -11.76 -10.51 27.36
N GLU A 3 -11.45 -9.36 26.76
CA GLU A 3 -12.20 -8.83 25.60
C GLU A 3 -11.27 -8.13 24.59
N VAL A 4 -10.17 -8.78 24.19
CA VAL A 4 -9.33 -8.27 23.09
C VAL A 4 -9.92 -8.74 21.76
N VAL A 5 -10.52 -7.83 20.99
CA VAL A 5 -11.10 -8.12 19.66
C VAL A 5 -10.08 -8.08 18.53
N ALA A 6 -8.88 -7.54 18.77
CA ALA A 6 -7.76 -7.52 17.82
C ALA A 6 -6.42 -7.27 18.54
N GLU A 7 -5.35 -7.92 18.07
CA GLU A 7 -3.98 -7.73 18.54
C GLU A 7 -3.13 -7.06 17.46
N PHE A 8 -2.35 -6.04 17.83
CA PHE A 8 -1.41 -5.40 16.91
C PHE A 8 -0.09 -6.17 16.89
N ARG A 9 0.18 -6.86 15.77
CA ARG A 9 1.42 -7.65 15.59
C ARG A 9 2.63 -6.78 15.21
N GLY A 10 2.44 -5.72 14.44
CA GLY A 10 3.52 -4.79 14.08
C GLY A 10 3.24 -3.93 12.86
N SER A 11 4.24 -3.12 12.50
CA SER A 11 4.21 -2.24 11.32
C SER A 11 5.57 -2.15 10.64
N HIS A 12 5.52 -1.87 9.34
CA HIS A 12 6.67 -1.61 8.48
C HIS A 12 6.26 -0.57 7.43
N SER A 13 7.20 0.29 7.03
CA SER A 13 6.96 1.36 6.07
C SER A 13 8.21 1.63 5.25
N VAL A 14 8.01 1.88 3.96
CA VAL A 14 9.02 2.37 3.02
C VAL A 14 8.63 3.75 2.52
N THR A 15 9.59 4.57 2.12
CA THR A 15 9.36 5.93 1.64
C THR A 15 10.22 6.20 0.42
N TYR A 16 9.59 6.74 -0.61
CA TYR A 16 10.24 7.10 -1.88
C TYR A 16 9.87 8.52 -2.27
N ASP A 17 10.76 9.15 -3.01
CA ASP A 17 10.43 10.34 -3.78
C ASP A 17 9.59 9.92 -5.00
N PHE A 18 8.30 9.73 -4.74
CA PHE A 18 7.34 9.20 -5.70
C PHE A 18 6.08 10.06 -5.72
N VAL A 19 5.92 10.84 -6.78
CA VAL A 19 4.77 11.73 -6.96
C VAL A 19 3.71 11.04 -7.82
N SER A 20 2.81 10.28 -7.20
CA SER A 20 1.65 9.69 -7.88
C SER A 20 0.60 10.75 -8.26
N HIS A 21 0.39 11.71 -7.38
CA HIS A 21 -0.42 12.89 -7.61
C HIS A 21 0.05 14.03 -6.71
N TYR A 22 -0.21 15.27 -7.11
CA TYR A 22 0.07 16.44 -6.30
C TYR A 22 -0.93 17.56 -6.59
N ARG A 23 -1.22 18.37 -5.57
CA ARG A 23 -1.99 19.61 -5.71
C ARG A 23 -1.13 20.80 -5.34
N ALA A 24 -0.70 21.56 -6.34
CA ALA A 24 0.07 22.78 -6.09
C ALA A 24 -0.77 23.84 -5.34
N ALA A 25 -0.10 24.74 -4.59
CA ALA A 25 -0.74 25.65 -3.63
C ALA A 25 -1.86 26.56 -4.17
N ARG A 26 -1.89 26.80 -5.49
CA ARG A 26 -2.92 27.63 -6.16
C ARG A 26 -3.79 26.85 -7.15
N GLN A 27 -3.67 25.52 -7.16
CA GLN A 27 -4.47 24.68 -8.04
C GLN A 27 -5.76 24.26 -7.33
N ARG A 28 -6.89 24.46 -8.02
CA ARG A 28 -8.21 24.08 -7.52
C ARG A 28 -8.42 22.57 -7.53
N PHE A 29 -7.76 21.87 -8.45
CA PHE A 29 -7.91 20.43 -8.66
C PHE A 29 -6.57 19.72 -8.50
N ASP A 30 -6.64 18.44 -8.18
CA ASP A 30 -5.49 17.55 -8.05
C ASP A 30 -4.89 17.21 -9.42
N TYR A 31 -3.58 17.01 -9.48
CA TYR A 31 -2.89 16.56 -10.69
C TYR A 31 -2.36 15.16 -10.46
N THR A 32 -2.91 14.18 -11.18
CA THR A 32 -2.41 12.80 -11.17
C THR A 32 -1.39 12.63 -12.29
N TRP A 33 -0.23 12.04 -11.96
CA TRP A 33 0.75 11.62 -12.97
C TRP A 33 0.24 10.40 -13.76
N GLU A 34 1.00 9.92 -14.75
CA GLU A 34 0.58 8.80 -15.60
C GLU A 34 0.15 7.56 -14.80
N GLU A 35 -1.03 7.01 -15.09
CA GLU A 35 -1.58 5.83 -14.41
C GLU A 35 -0.63 4.62 -14.47
N ARG A 36 0.10 4.47 -15.58
CA ARG A 36 1.11 3.43 -15.75
C ARG A 36 2.21 3.52 -14.70
N TRP A 37 2.66 4.73 -14.36
CA TRP A 37 3.71 4.93 -13.36
C TRP A 37 3.24 4.53 -11.96
N VAL A 38 1.98 4.85 -11.63
CA VAL A 38 1.32 4.42 -10.38
C VAL A 38 1.17 2.90 -10.30
N ARG A 39 0.86 2.26 -11.42
CA ARG A 39 0.76 0.80 -11.50
C ARG A 39 2.12 0.11 -11.36
N ASP A 40 3.09 0.50 -12.18
CA ASP A 40 4.38 -0.18 -12.28
C ASP A 40 5.27 0.08 -11.05
N GLN A 41 5.33 1.32 -10.54
CA GLN A 41 6.14 1.64 -9.36
C GLN A 41 5.37 1.44 -8.05
N GLY A 42 4.10 1.83 -8.01
CA GLY A 42 3.28 1.68 -6.80
C GLY A 42 2.88 0.23 -6.55
N TYR A 43 1.95 -0.28 -7.37
CA TYR A 43 1.34 -1.59 -7.16
C TYR A 43 2.31 -2.76 -7.35
N ALA A 44 3.09 -2.75 -8.43
CA ALA A 44 3.94 -3.89 -8.76
C ALA A 44 5.26 -3.94 -7.97
N ARG A 45 5.63 -2.85 -7.27
CA ARG A 45 6.93 -2.75 -6.59
C ARG A 45 6.82 -2.27 -5.14
N ILE A 46 6.36 -1.05 -4.88
CA ILE A 46 6.36 -0.47 -3.52
C ILE A 46 5.45 -1.26 -2.56
N ILE A 47 4.25 -1.66 -2.99
CA ILE A 47 3.34 -2.44 -2.14
C ILE A 47 3.94 -3.81 -1.76
N PRO A 48 4.40 -4.65 -2.72
CA PRO A 48 5.07 -5.91 -2.40
C PRO A 48 6.30 -5.74 -1.49
N GLU A 49 7.11 -4.70 -1.72
CA GLU A 49 8.29 -4.41 -0.89
C GLU A 49 7.90 -4.13 0.57
N ALA A 50 6.87 -3.29 0.79
CA ALA A 50 6.38 -2.99 2.12
C ALA A 50 5.82 -4.23 2.84
N ILE A 51 5.08 -5.08 2.11
CA ILE A 51 4.52 -6.32 2.65
C ILE A 51 5.64 -7.31 3.01
N ALA A 52 6.60 -7.51 2.11
CA ALA A 52 7.74 -8.40 2.35
C ALA A 52 8.57 -7.95 3.56
N GLY A 53 8.80 -6.64 3.70
CA GLY A 53 9.49 -6.09 4.87
C GLY A 53 8.73 -6.30 6.18
N LEU A 54 7.40 -6.23 6.18
CA LEU A 54 6.57 -6.53 7.35
C LEU A 54 6.64 -8.02 7.71
N LEU A 55 6.42 -8.90 6.73
CA LEU A 55 6.43 -10.36 6.93
C LEU A 55 7.78 -10.84 7.46
N SER A 56 8.88 -10.35 6.87
CA SER A 56 10.23 -10.65 7.35
C SER A 56 10.47 -10.17 8.78
N LYS A 57 9.95 -8.99 9.16
CA LYS A 57 10.09 -8.46 10.52
C LYS A 57 9.30 -9.25 11.56
N LEU A 58 8.17 -9.83 11.15
CA LEU A 58 7.29 -10.61 12.01
C LEU A 58 7.60 -12.11 11.97
N GLU A 59 8.57 -12.54 11.15
CA GLU A 59 8.87 -13.95 10.89
C GLU A 59 7.64 -14.74 10.41
N MET A 60 6.76 -14.07 9.67
CA MET A 60 5.50 -14.60 9.16
C MET A 60 5.58 -14.89 7.66
N SER A 61 4.69 -15.76 7.19
CA SER A 61 4.49 -16.00 5.77
C SER A 61 3.18 -15.42 5.25
N ILE A 62 3.11 -15.15 3.94
CA ILE A 62 1.91 -14.54 3.32
C ILE A 62 0.69 -15.48 3.36
N ASP A 63 0.91 -16.80 3.41
CA ASP A 63 -0.17 -17.80 3.56
C ASP A 63 -0.85 -17.77 4.93
N GLU A 64 -0.24 -17.13 5.92
CA GLU A 64 -0.85 -16.90 7.24
C GLU A 64 -1.80 -15.68 7.26
N VAL A 65 -1.90 -14.95 6.13
CA VAL A 65 -2.74 -13.75 6.00
C VAL A 65 -4.02 -14.07 5.24
N ASP A 66 -5.15 -14.14 5.95
CA ASP A 66 -6.46 -14.42 5.33
C ASP A 66 -6.95 -13.31 4.38
N LYS A 67 -6.67 -12.05 4.73
CA LYS A 67 -7.17 -10.87 4.02
C LYS A 67 -6.16 -9.75 4.03
N ILE A 68 -5.97 -9.13 2.87
CA ILE A 68 -5.13 -7.96 2.69
C ILE A 68 -6.00 -6.79 2.25
N VAL A 69 -5.82 -5.65 2.90
CA VAL A 69 -6.43 -4.38 2.48
C VAL A 69 -5.32 -3.50 1.93
N TYR A 70 -5.49 -3.04 0.70
CA TYR A 70 -4.54 -2.18 0.01
C TYR A 70 -5.29 -1.09 -0.75
N PRO A 71 -4.61 -0.02 -1.19
CA PRO A 71 -5.29 1.09 -1.85
C PRO A 71 -5.95 0.67 -3.17
N CYS A 72 -7.14 1.24 -3.45
CA CYS A 72 -7.99 0.79 -4.57
C CYS A 72 -8.34 1.85 -5.63
N PHE A 73 -7.39 2.69 -6.05
CA PHE A 73 -7.69 3.81 -6.96
C PHE A 73 -7.66 3.45 -8.45
N ILE A 74 -7.13 2.29 -8.85
CA ILE A 74 -7.15 1.82 -10.25
C ILE A 74 -8.16 0.70 -10.41
N LYS A 75 -9.42 1.04 -10.74
CA LYS A 75 -10.55 0.08 -10.81
C LYS A 75 -10.25 -1.23 -11.54
N ARG A 76 -9.46 -1.19 -12.62
CA ARG A 76 -9.11 -2.37 -13.43
C ARG A 76 -8.20 -3.36 -12.68
N GLU A 77 -7.34 -2.89 -11.79
CA GLU A 77 -6.44 -3.73 -11.00
C GLU A 77 -7.16 -4.46 -9.85
N HIS A 78 -8.42 -4.08 -9.57
CA HIS A 78 -9.25 -4.70 -8.52
C HIS A 78 -10.31 -5.65 -9.05
N ALA A 79 -10.38 -5.85 -10.37
CA ALA A 79 -11.42 -6.66 -11.00
C ALA A 79 -11.20 -8.18 -10.85
N ARG A 80 -10.28 -8.62 -9.99
CA ARG A 80 -9.95 -10.04 -9.78
C ARG A 80 -9.86 -10.35 -8.30
#